data_AF-A0A954CHW9-F1
#
_entry.id   AF-A0A954CHW9-F1
#
_cell.length_a   1.000
_cell.length_b   1.000
_cell.length_c   1.000
_cell.angle_alpha   90.00
_cell.angle_beta   90.00
_cell.angle_gamma   90.00
#
_symmetry.space_group_name_H-M   'P 1'
#
loop_
_entity.id
_entity.type
_entity.pdbx_description
1 polymer ?
#
loop_
_entity_poly.entity_id
_entity_poly.type
_entity_poly.pdbx_seq_one_letter_code
_entity_poly.pdbx_strand_id
1 'polypeptide(L)'
;SSHAPDYAKARLESLVKQTPINEADLVVTMMWNTDRTDVDLHVVEPSGEVCFYQHTDTQSGGHITRDITQGFGPEMYTMKKAKAGVYTISANFYGNNSNRASVSTKVEIVVHRNFGTPNHTMETKVIDLGNEGKMIKVANLTIK
;
A
#
# COMPACT_ATOMS: atom_id res chain seq x y z
N SER A 1 25.88 -2.03 5.82
CA SER A 1 25.04 -2.02 4.60
C SER A 1 23.73 -2.73 4.92
N SER A 2 22.76 -1.99 5.44
CA SER A 2 21.40 -2.49 5.67
C SER A 2 20.67 -2.53 4.33
N HIS A 3 20.35 -3.73 3.85
CA HIS A 3 19.67 -3.92 2.58
C HIS A 3 18.20 -3.47 2.72
N ALA A 4 17.76 -2.51 1.89
CA ALA A 4 16.37 -2.01 1.88
C ALA A 4 15.29 -3.12 1.88
N PRO A 5 15.46 -4.25 1.17
CA PRO A 5 14.52 -5.38 1.23
C PRO A 5 14.33 -5.96 2.63
N ASP A 6 15.40 -6.08 3.42
CA ASP A 6 15.34 -6.65 4.76
C ASP A 6 14.59 -5.72 5.73
N TYR A 7 14.80 -4.41 5.60
CA TYR A 7 14.08 -3.41 6.39
C TYR A 7 12.58 -3.42 6.07
N ALA A 8 12.24 -3.33 4.77
CA ALA A 8 10.85 -3.29 4.32
C ALA A 8 10.09 -4.56 4.73
N LYS A 9 10.74 -5.73 4.61
CA LYS A 9 10.19 -7.02 5.07
C LYS A 9 9.99 -7.07 6.58
N ALA A 10 11.01 -6.74 7.37
CA ALA A 10 10.92 -6.73 8.84
C ALA A 10 9.84 -5.75 9.34
N ARG A 11 9.67 -4.63 8.63
CA ARG A 11 8.64 -3.64 8.92
C ARG A 11 7.25 -4.14 8.56
N LEU A 12 7.08 -4.78 7.40
CA LEU A 12 5.81 -5.44 7.03
C LEU A 12 5.41 -6.49 8.07
N GLU A 13 6.34 -7.34 8.50
CA GLU A 13 6.09 -8.32 9.57
C GLU A 13 5.67 -7.64 10.88
N SER A 14 6.30 -6.52 11.23
CA SER A 14 5.92 -5.74 12.42
C SER A 14 4.53 -5.10 12.29
N LEU A 15 4.17 -4.60 11.11
CA LEU A 15 2.87 -3.98 10.85
C LEU A 15 1.75 -5.02 10.86
N VAL A 16 1.96 -6.20 10.26
CA VAL A 16 1.01 -7.32 10.36
C VAL A 16 0.81 -7.73 11.82
N LYS A 17 1.86 -7.75 12.65
CA LYS A 17 1.73 -8.04 14.10
C LYS A 17 0.98 -6.95 14.88
N GLN A 18 1.14 -5.69 14.48
CA GLN A 18 0.52 -4.54 15.15
C GLN A 18 -0.92 -4.28 14.69
N THR A 19 -1.27 -4.76 13.50
CA THR A 19 -2.62 -4.65 12.94
C THR A 19 -3.39 -5.90 13.34
N PRO A 20 -4.36 -5.84 14.28
CA PRO A 20 -5.10 -7.01 14.75
C PRO A 20 -6.11 -7.47 13.69
N ILE A 21 -5.60 -8.08 12.62
CA ILE A 21 -6.36 -8.72 11.55
C ILE A 21 -6.00 -10.20 11.51
N ASN A 22 -6.94 -11.05 11.92
CA ASN A 22 -6.79 -12.50 11.76
C ASN A 22 -7.26 -12.92 10.35
N GLU A 23 -8.32 -12.27 9.87
CA GLU A 23 -8.92 -12.51 8.56
C GLU A 23 -9.39 -11.19 7.93
N ALA A 24 -9.27 -11.09 6.61
CA ALA A 24 -9.82 -9.99 5.82
C ALA A 24 -10.03 -10.40 4.36
N ASP A 25 -11.10 -9.92 3.74
CA ASP A 25 -11.37 -10.19 2.32
C ASP A 25 -10.31 -9.57 1.40
N LEU A 26 -9.80 -8.38 1.76
CA LEU A 26 -8.79 -7.67 0.97
C LEU A 26 -7.77 -6.99 1.90
N VAL A 27 -6.48 -7.24 1.65
CA VAL A 27 -5.36 -6.49 2.23
C VAL A 27 -4.43 -6.06 1.11
N VAL A 28 -4.01 -4.80 1.11
CA VAL A 28 -3.06 -4.26 0.13
C VAL A 28 -1.89 -3.68 0.90
N THR A 29 -0.68 -4.11 0.60
CA THR A 29 0.55 -3.55 1.17
C THR A 29 1.36 -2.90 0.07
N MET A 30 2.04 -1.82 0.42
CA MET A 30 2.87 -1.05 -0.49
C MET A 30 4.22 -0.76 0.16
N MET A 31 5.32 -1.05 -0.54
CA MET A 31 6.69 -0.71 -0.13
C MET A 31 7.49 -0.16 -1.31
N TRP A 32 8.59 0.53 -1.03
CA TRP A 32 9.43 1.13 -2.07
C TRP A 32 10.92 0.99 -1.82
N ASN A 33 11.72 1.13 -2.87
CA ASN A 33 13.17 0.84 -2.86
C ASN A 33 14.07 2.04 -2.52
N THR A 34 13.49 3.21 -2.22
CA THR A 34 14.23 4.47 -2.05
C THR A 34 14.03 5.04 -0.65
N ASP A 35 15.12 5.31 0.05
CA ASP A 35 15.07 5.91 1.39
C ASP A 35 14.65 7.39 1.29
N ARG A 36 14.09 7.94 2.37
CA ARG A 36 13.66 9.35 2.49
C ARG A 36 12.73 9.81 1.37
N THR A 37 11.94 8.88 0.89
CA THR A 37 10.91 9.11 -0.13
C THR A 37 9.56 8.91 0.54
N ASP A 38 8.64 9.83 0.24
CA ASP A 38 7.28 9.79 0.75
C ASP A 38 6.36 9.26 -0.35
N VAL A 39 5.77 8.09 -0.12
CA VAL A 39 4.88 7.41 -1.06
C VAL A 39 3.60 7.01 -0.33
N ASP A 40 2.49 7.60 -0.74
CA ASP A 40 1.18 7.33 -0.17
C ASP A 40 0.37 6.34 -1.02
N LEU A 41 -0.24 5.37 -0.35
CA LEU A 41 -1.20 4.43 -0.89
C LEU A 41 -2.59 5.07 -0.82
N HIS A 42 -3.24 5.16 -1.98
CA HIS A 42 -4.62 5.59 -2.10
C HIS A 42 -5.46 4.43 -2.61
N VAL A 43 -6.57 4.16 -1.92
CA VAL A 43 -7.55 3.15 -2.33
C VAL A 43 -8.90 3.80 -2.51
N VAL A 44 -9.38 3.85 -3.75
CA VAL A 44 -10.77 4.24 -4.05
C VAL A 44 -11.64 2.99 -3.97
N GLU A 45 -12.63 3.01 -3.09
CA GLU A 45 -13.58 1.91 -2.88
C GLU A 45 -14.72 1.94 -3.90
N PRO A 46 -15.52 0.85 -4.02
CA PRO A 46 -16.69 0.82 -4.90
C PRO A 46 -17.72 1.93 -4.65
N SER A 47 -17.78 2.44 -3.41
CA SER A 47 -18.63 3.59 -3.03
C SER A 47 -18.16 4.92 -3.66
N GLY A 48 -16.93 4.98 -4.17
CA GLY A 48 -16.26 6.20 -4.58
C GLY A 48 -15.50 6.91 -3.45
N GLU A 49 -15.61 6.42 -2.21
CA GLU A 49 -14.84 6.94 -1.08
C GLU A 49 -13.36 6.55 -1.21
N VAL A 50 -12.46 7.45 -0.79
CA VAL A 50 -11.01 7.25 -0.92
C VAL A 50 -10.40 7.06 0.46
N CYS A 51 -9.78 5.90 0.70
CA CYS A 51 -8.98 5.63 1.88
C CYS A 51 -7.51 6.01 1.62
N PHE A 52 -6.95 6.89 2.46
CA PHE A 52 -5.56 7.37 2.37
C PHE A 52 -5.14 8.02 3.70
N TYR A 53 -3.89 8.47 3.84
CA TYR A 53 -3.33 8.89 5.14
C TYR A 53 -4.12 9.99 5.90
N GLN A 54 -4.85 10.89 5.20
CA GLN A 54 -5.69 11.91 5.85
C GLN A 54 -7.14 11.46 6.08
N HIS A 55 -7.55 10.34 5.49
CA HIS A 55 -8.87 9.73 5.65
C HIS A 55 -8.68 8.22 5.85
N THR A 56 -8.22 7.86 7.05
CA THR A 56 -7.70 6.52 7.32
C THR A 56 -8.78 5.46 7.45
N ASP A 57 -10.02 5.87 7.72
CA ASP A 57 -11.15 4.99 7.99
C ASP A 57 -12.33 5.41 7.10
N THR A 58 -12.79 4.50 6.24
CA THR A 58 -13.93 4.75 5.34
C THR A 58 -15.24 4.27 5.94
N GLN A 59 -16.35 4.77 5.41
CA GLN A 59 -17.69 4.32 5.81
C GLN A 59 -17.94 2.85 5.47
N SER A 60 -17.29 2.33 4.41
CA SER A 60 -17.38 0.91 4.06
C SER A 60 -16.58 -0.01 4.98
N GLY A 61 -15.77 0.55 5.89
CA GLY A 61 -14.93 -0.19 6.84
C GLY A 61 -13.53 -0.52 6.33
N GLY A 62 -13.06 0.21 5.31
CA GLY A 62 -11.67 0.20 4.89
C GLY A 62 -10.82 0.97 5.89
N HIS A 63 -9.61 0.48 6.14
CA HIS A 63 -8.67 1.09 7.05
C HIS A 63 -7.26 1.09 6.45
N ILE A 64 -6.57 2.23 6.48
CA ILE A 64 -5.14 2.33 6.13
C ILE A 64 -4.29 2.60 7.37
N THR A 65 -3.16 1.89 7.48
CA THR A 65 -2.19 2.14 8.54
C THR A 65 -1.59 3.53 8.38
N ARG A 66 -1.46 4.25 9.49
CA ARG A 66 -0.96 5.62 9.48
C ARG A 66 0.44 5.73 8.85
N ASP A 67 0.58 6.77 8.04
CA ASP A 67 1.75 7.24 7.28
C ASP A 67 3.09 7.10 8.03
N ILE A 68 4.09 6.60 7.29
CA ILE A 68 5.50 6.62 7.64
C ILE A 68 6.25 7.51 6.64
N THR A 69 6.28 8.82 6.91
CA THR A 69 7.02 9.83 6.13
C THR A 69 8.54 9.62 6.03
N GLN A 70 9.12 8.61 6.71
CA GLN A 70 10.55 8.31 6.68
C GLN A 70 10.84 6.82 6.53
N GLY A 71 11.47 6.43 5.41
CA GLY A 71 11.99 5.09 5.18
C GLY A 71 11.53 4.51 3.86
N PHE A 72 11.41 3.18 3.81
CA PHE A 72 11.05 2.38 2.62
C PHE A 72 9.58 1.94 2.62
N GLY A 73 8.76 2.56 3.46
CA GLY A 73 7.42 2.08 3.82
C GLY A 73 7.46 0.97 4.88
N PRO A 74 6.40 0.13 4.98
CA PRO A 74 5.26 0.04 4.09
C PRO A 74 4.01 0.74 4.60
N GLU A 75 3.10 1.02 3.67
CA GLU A 75 1.70 1.35 3.96
C GLU A 75 0.81 0.12 3.72
N MET A 76 -0.24 -0.03 4.52
CA MET A 76 -1.15 -1.16 4.45
C MET A 76 -2.60 -0.68 4.50
N TYR A 77 -3.38 -1.06 3.50
CA TYR A 77 -4.84 -0.96 3.50
C TYR A 77 -5.46 -2.32 3.83
N THR A 78 -6.53 -2.32 4.61
CA THR A 78 -7.27 -3.51 5.04
C THR A 78 -8.76 -3.30 4.88
N MET A 79 -9.46 -4.32 4.39
CA MET A 79 -10.91 -4.35 4.26
C MET A 79 -11.38 -5.73 4.69
N LYS A 80 -11.93 -5.80 5.91
CA LYS A 80 -12.35 -7.08 6.52
C LYS A 80 -13.48 -7.73 5.74
N LYS A 81 -14.45 -6.92 5.28
CA LYS A 81 -15.63 -7.37 4.54
C LYS A 81 -15.76 -6.54 3.26
N ALA A 82 -15.16 -7.02 2.18
CA ALA A 82 -15.11 -6.28 0.92
C ALA A 82 -16.51 -6.21 0.28
N LYS A 83 -16.88 -5.00 -0.16
CA LYS A 83 -18.10 -4.79 -0.95
C LYS A 83 -17.82 -5.20 -2.39
N ALA A 84 -18.81 -5.80 -3.05
CA ALA A 84 -18.71 -6.09 -4.47
C ALA A 84 -18.50 -4.78 -5.27
N GLY A 85 -17.64 -4.83 -6.28
CA GLY A 85 -17.30 -3.69 -7.12
C GLY A 85 -15.80 -3.56 -7.36
N VAL A 86 -15.40 -2.38 -7.82
CA VAL A 86 -14.01 -2.09 -8.20
C VAL A 86 -13.33 -1.27 -7.11
N TYR A 87 -12.22 -1.79 -6.60
CA TYR A 87 -11.28 -1.04 -5.79
C TYR A 87 -10.14 -0.55 -6.69
N THR A 88 -9.87 0.75 -6.71
CA THR A 88 -8.78 1.35 -7.49
C THR A 88 -7.61 1.65 -6.58
N ILE A 89 -6.47 1.02 -6.83
CA ILE A 89 -5.23 1.16 -6.05
C ILE A 89 -4.30 2.12 -6.80
N SER A 90 -3.85 3.17 -6.12
CA SER A 90 -2.90 4.14 -6.65
C SER A 90 -1.77 4.39 -5.66
N ALA A 91 -0.58 4.67 -6.18
CA ALA A 91 0.57 5.14 -5.42
C ALA A 91 0.79 6.62 -5.76
N ASN A 92 0.88 7.47 -4.75
CA ASN A 92 1.12 8.90 -4.89
C ASN A 92 2.49 9.25 -4.33
N PHE A 93 3.25 10.01 -5.10
CA PHE A 93 4.66 10.24 -4.83
C PHE A 93 4.91 11.69 -4.42
N TYR A 94 5.19 11.91 -3.14
CA TYR A 94 5.57 13.21 -2.61
C TYR A 94 7.10 13.27 -2.54
N GLY A 95 7.72 13.72 -3.63
CA GLY A 95 9.18 13.85 -3.68
C GLY A 95 9.68 14.96 -2.75
N ASN A 96 10.63 14.66 -1.85
CA ASN A 96 11.38 15.72 -1.17
C ASN A 96 12.47 16.26 -2.11
N ASN A 97 12.42 17.57 -2.36
CA ASN A 97 13.06 18.26 -3.46
C ASN A 97 14.45 18.79 -3.05
N SER A 98 15.42 17.92 -2.75
CA SER A 98 16.84 18.29 -2.70
C SER A 98 17.73 17.06 -2.53
N ASN A 99 18.67 16.84 -3.47
CA ASN A 99 19.69 15.78 -3.48
C ASN A 99 19.24 14.34 -3.80
N ARG A 100 18.55 14.13 -4.93
CA ARG A 100 18.39 12.77 -5.44
C ARG A 100 19.69 12.22 -6.03
N ALA A 101 20.19 11.14 -5.44
CA ALA A 101 20.94 10.15 -6.20
C ALA A 101 20.03 9.58 -7.31
N SER A 102 20.58 9.36 -8.49
CA SER A 102 19.90 9.08 -9.76
C SER A 102 19.11 7.74 -9.86
N VAL A 103 18.54 7.25 -8.76
CA VAL A 103 17.85 5.95 -8.69
C VAL A 103 16.35 6.14 -8.83
N SER A 104 15.73 5.43 -9.79
CA SER A 104 14.28 5.43 -9.98
C SER A 104 13.56 4.81 -8.78
N THR A 105 12.51 5.47 -8.28
CA THR A 105 11.66 4.89 -7.23
C THR A 105 10.77 3.81 -7.83
N LYS A 106 10.95 2.58 -7.35
CA LYS A 106 10.06 1.45 -7.64
C LYS A 106 9.21 1.17 -6.42
N VAL A 107 7.92 0.96 -6.67
CA VAL A 107 6.93 0.54 -5.67
C VAL A 107 6.55 -0.89 -5.94
N GLU A 108 6.58 -1.71 -4.91
CA GLU A 108 5.97 -3.03 -4.88
C GLU A 108 4.66 -2.96 -4.11
N ILE A 109 3.57 -3.38 -4.77
CA ILE A 109 2.26 -3.55 -4.17
C ILE A 109 1.93 -5.04 -4.13
N VAL A 110 1.56 -5.52 -2.96
CA VAL A 110 1.10 -6.89 -2.75
C VAL A 110 -0.36 -6.86 -2.37
N VAL A 111 -1.19 -7.54 -3.15
CA VAL A 111 -2.62 -7.68 -2.94
C VAL A 111 -2.90 -9.08 -2.40
N HIS A 112 -3.41 -9.14 -1.19
CA HIS A 112 -3.93 -10.35 -0.58
C HIS A 112 -5.45 -10.38 -0.67
N ARG A 113 -6.01 -11.51 -1.09
CA ARG A 113 -7.47 -11.77 -1.05
C ARG A 113 -7.76 -12.95 -0.13
N ASN A 114 -8.85 -12.87 0.63
CA ASN A 114 -9.22 -13.86 1.65
C ASN A 114 -8.06 -14.13 2.63
N PHE A 115 -7.38 -13.06 3.06
CA PHE A 115 -6.25 -13.13 3.98
C PHE A 115 -6.62 -13.92 5.25
N GLY A 116 -5.72 -14.79 5.70
CA GLY A 116 -5.92 -15.60 6.92
C GLY A 116 -6.82 -16.83 6.74
N THR A 117 -7.42 -17.03 5.56
CA THR A 117 -8.29 -18.17 5.27
C THR A 117 -7.56 -19.25 4.43
N PRO A 118 -8.09 -20.48 4.35
CA PRO A 118 -7.55 -21.51 3.44
C PRO A 118 -7.56 -21.12 1.95
N ASN A 119 -8.40 -20.15 1.56
CA ASN A 119 -8.53 -19.64 0.19
C ASN A 119 -7.71 -18.36 -0.05
N HIS A 120 -6.73 -18.08 0.81
CA HIS A 120 -5.85 -16.92 0.70
C HIS A 120 -5.08 -16.95 -0.61
N THR A 121 -5.16 -15.87 -1.38
CA THR A 121 -4.34 -15.66 -2.58
C THR A 121 -3.54 -14.37 -2.48
N MET A 122 -2.41 -14.31 -3.17
CA MET A 122 -1.52 -13.16 -3.20
C MET A 122 -1.11 -12.83 -4.64
N GLU A 123 -1.12 -11.55 -5.00
CA GLU A 123 -0.67 -11.03 -6.28
C GLU A 123 0.27 -9.85 -6.05
N THR A 124 1.47 -9.88 -6.64
CA THR A 124 2.45 -8.81 -6.54
C THR A 124 2.52 -8.01 -7.82
N LYS A 125 2.58 -6.68 -7.70
CA LYS A 125 2.79 -5.74 -8.81
C LYS A 125 3.90 -4.78 -8.48
N VAL A 126 4.86 -4.64 -9.39
CA VAL A 126 5.94 -3.66 -9.27
C VAL A 126 5.73 -2.58 -10.33
N ILE A 127 5.74 -1.32 -9.91
CA ILE A 127 5.67 -0.17 -10.80
C ILE A 127 6.88 0.73 -10.60
N ASP A 128 7.30 1.38 -11.68
CA ASP A 128 8.31 2.43 -11.63
C ASP A 128 7.59 3.78 -11.57
N LEU A 129 7.73 4.50 -10.46
CA LEU A 129 7.18 5.85 -10.31
C LEU A 129 8.04 6.89 -11.02
N GLY A 130 9.24 6.52 -11.47
CA GLY A 130 10.19 7.46 -12.05
C GLY A 130 10.66 8.48 -11.02
N ASN A 131 10.75 9.74 -11.48
CA ASN A 131 11.21 10.86 -10.66
C ASN A 131 10.14 11.96 -10.47
N GLU A 132 8.96 11.84 -11.07
CA GLU A 132 7.96 12.91 -11.12
C GLU A 132 6.90 12.72 -10.03
N GLY A 133 6.56 13.81 -9.32
CA GLY A 133 5.53 13.86 -8.26
C GLY A 133 4.11 13.69 -8.80
N LYS A 134 3.76 12.49 -9.24
CA LYS A 134 2.45 12.15 -9.81
C LYS A 134 1.85 10.95 -9.11
N MET A 135 0.54 10.99 -8.93
CA MET A 135 -0.25 9.80 -8.59
C MET A 135 -0.32 8.86 -9.79
N ILE A 136 0.07 7.61 -9.58
CA ILE A 136 0.04 6.55 -10.59
C ILE A 136 -0.95 5.48 -10.14
N LYS A 137 -1.94 5.21 -10.99
CA LYS A 137 -2.85 4.08 -10.79
C LYS A 137 -2.11 2.76 -11.03
N VAL A 138 -2.14 1.88 -10.04
CA VAL A 138 -1.42 0.60 -10.05
C VAL A 138 -2.32 -0.54 -10.48
N ALA A 139 -3.54 -0.60 -9.95
CA ALA A 139 -4.43 -1.73 -10.18
C ALA A 139 -5.91 -1.35 -10.02
N ASN A 140 -6.77 -2.03 -10.78
CA ASN A 140 -8.19 -2.16 -10.48
C ASN A 140 -8.44 -3.58 -9.99
N LEU A 141 -8.96 -3.73 -8.77
CA LEU A 141 -9.29 -5.00 -8.17
C LEU A 141 -10.81 -5.16 -8.18
N THR A 142 -11.32 -6.14 -8.91
CA THR A 142 -12.76 -6.46 -8.91
C THR A 142 -13.05 -7.50 -7.83
N ILE A 143 -13.94 -7.16 -6.91
CA ILE A 143 -14.56 -8.09 -5.96
C ILE A 143 -15.98 -8.38 -6.48
N LYS A 144 -16.37 -9.66 -6.52
CA LYS A 144 -17.66 -10.11 -7.02
C LYS A 144 -18.57 -10.53 -5.88
#